data_AF-A0A534NBC0-F1
#
_entry.id   AF-A0A534NBC0-F1
#
_cell.length_a   1.000
_cell.length_b   1.000
_cell.length_c   1.000
_cell.angle_alpha   90.00
_cell.angle_beta   90.00
_cell.angle_gamma   90.00
#
_symmetry.space_group_name_H-M   'P 1'
#
loop_
_entity.id
_entity.type
_entity.pdbx_description
1 polymer ?
#
loop_
_entity_poly.entity_id
_entity_poly.type
_entity_poly.pdbx_seq_one_letter_code
_entity_poly.pdbx_strand_id
1 'polypeptide(L)'
;QAHPNLKGIFGANEGSIIGVLNAVKELHKEGKIVVIGYDAGKQQKDAVRSGVEAGAVSQDPVGIGYKCVEAAAKAIKGEKVPKNIDTGFKWYDKTNVDSPEMKPLLYD
;
A
#
# COMPACT_ATOMS: atom_id res chain seq x y z
N GLN A 1 -2.89 -22.95 -17.89
CA GLN A 1 -2.24 -21.66 -17.54
C GLN A 1 -1.87 -20.94 -18.84
N ALA A 2 -2.25 -19.68 -19.03
CA ALA A 2 -1.98 -18.92 -20.26
C ALA A 2 -0.55 -18.36 -20.37
N HIS A 3 0.08 -18.04 -19.23
CA HIS A 3 1.43 -17.47 -19.18
C HIS A 3 2.33 -18.27 -18.21
N PRO A 4 2.97 -19.37 -18.66
CA PRO A 4 3.76 -20.25 -17.80
C PRO A 4 5.03 -19.58 -17.24
N ASN A 5 5.55 -18.56 -17.93
CA ASN A 5 6.81 -17.89 -17.61
C ASN A 5 6.62 -16.54 -16.92
N LEU A 6 5.41 -16.24 -16.39
CA LEU A 6 5.13 -15.00 -15.67
C LEU A 6 6.13 -14.81 -14.52
N LYS A 7 6.76 -13.63 -14.46
CA LYS A 7 7.82 -13.33 -13.49
C LYS A 7 7.37 -12.45 -12.33
N GLY A 8 6.34 -11.64 -12.54
CA GLY A 8 5.82 -10.78 -11.48
C GLY A 8 4.40 -10.30 -11.74
N ILE A 9 3.77 -9.81 -10.68
CA ILE A 9 2.42 -9.23 -10.68
C ILE A 9 2.42 -8.00 -9.77
N PHE A 10 1.76 -6.94 -10.23
CA PHE A 10 1.51 -5.74 -9.44
C PHE A 10 0.01 -5.62 -9.10
N GLY A 11 -0.33 -5.60 -7.81
CA GLY A 11 -1.67 -5.29 -7.32
C GLY A 11 -1.82 -3.80 -7.05
N ALA A 12 -2.59 -3.09 -7.89
CA ALA A 12 -2.60 -1.62 -7.93
C ALA A 12 -3.46 -0.93 -6.85
N ASN A 13 -4.12 -1.70 -5.98
CA ASN A 13 -4.86 -1.23 -4.80
C ASN A 13 -5.06 -2.42 -3.84
N GLU A 14 -5.56 -2.15 -2.64
CA GLU A 14 -5.79 -3.15 -1.58
C GLU A 14 -6.59 -4.38 -2.07
N GLY A 15 -7.73 -4.16 -2.74
CA GLY A 15 -8.55 -5.28 -3.23
C GLY A 15 -7.84 -6.14 -4.28
N SER A 16 -7.10 -5.49 -5.18
CA SER A 16 -6.36 -6.17 -6.25
C SER A 16 -5.21 -7.00 -5.68
N ILE A 17 -4.43 -6.44 -4.74
CA ILE A 17 -3.30 -7.17 -4.15
C ILE A 17 -3.77 -8.34 -3.30
N ILE A 18 -4.88 -8.20 -2.56
CA ILE A 18 -5.48 -9.32 -1.81
C ILE A 18 -5.86 -10.47 -2.77
N GLY A 19 -6.48 -10.16 -3.91
CA GLY A 19 -6.81 -11.16 -4.93
C GLY A 19 -5.56 -11.86 -5.49
N VAL A 20 -4.49 -11.11 -5.76
CA VAL A 20 -3.21 -11.65 -6.23
C VAL A 20 -2.58 -12.57 -5.18
N LEU A 21 -2.54 -12.15 -3.91
CA LEU A 21 -1.98 -12.95 -2.82
C LEU A 21 -2.74 -14.26 -2.61
N ASN A 22 -4.07 -14.22 -2.67
CA ASN A 22 -4.90 -15.41 -2.59
C ASN A 22 -4.60 -16.37 -3.75
N ALA A 23 -4.56 -15.87 -4.98
CA ALA A 23 -4.27 -16.69 -6.16
C ALA A 23 -2.85 -17.29 -6.13
N VAL A 24 -1.84 -16.52 -5.69
CA VAL A 24 -0.46 -17.01 -5.55
C VAL A 24 -0.39 -18.16 -4.55
N LYS A 25 -1.12 -18.06 -3.44
CA LYS A 25 -1.19 -19.09 -2.40
C LYS A 25 -1.95 -20.35 -2.87
N GLU A 26 -3.13 -20.17 -3.47
CA GLU A 26 -3.96 -21.27 -3.98
C GLU A 26 -3.25 -22.07 -5.09
N LEU A 27 -2.41 -21.40 -5.89
CA LEU A 27 -1.67 -22.04 -6.98
C LEU A 27 -0.28 -22.54 -6.56
N HIS A 28 0.09 -22.43 -5.29
CA HIS A 28 1.40 -22.81 -4.76
C HIS A 28 2.58 -22.16 -5.53
N LYS A 29 2.44 -20.86 -5.78
CA LYS A 29 3.39 -20.03 -6.54
C LYS A 29 4.17 -19.04 -5.67
N GLU A 30 4.07 -19.14 -4.35
CA GLU A 30 4.88 -18.35 -3.42
C GLU A 30 6.37 -18.49 -3.77
N GLY A 31 7.09 -17.37 -3.81
CA GLY A 31 8.51 -17.32 -4.19
C GLY A 31 8.83 -17.64 -5.65
N LYS A 32 7.85 -18.04 -6.47
CA LYS A 32 8.03 -18.30 -7.92
C LYS A 32 7.69 -17.09 -8.78
N ILE A 33 6.89 -16.17 -8.25
CA ILE A 33 6.44 -14.94 -8.91
C ILE A 33 6.73 -13.79 -7.94
N VAL A 34 7.34 -12.72 -8.44
CA VAL A 34 7.56 -11.49 -7.66
C VAL A 34 6.23 -10.75 -7.54
N VAL A 35 5.76 -10.53 -6.31
CA VAL A 35 4.52 -9.80 -6.05
C VAL A 35 4.88 -8.43 -5.46
N ILE A 36 4.32 -7.37 -6.05
CA ILE A 36 4.39 -6.00 -5.51
C ILE A 36 2.96 -5.49 -5.34
N GLY A 37 2.70 -4.74 -4.28
CA GLY A 37 1.38 -4.20 -4.01
C GLY A 37 1.32 -2.70 -3.79
N TYR A 38 0.10 -2.26 -3.50
CA TYR A 38 -0.25 -0.93 -3.07
C TYR A 38 -1.10 -1.02 -1.79
N ASP A 39 -1.13 0.05 -1.01
CA ASP A 39 -1.75 0.10 0.33
C ASP A 39 -1.01 -0.75 1.37
N ALA A 40 -1.58 -0.93 2.55
CA ALA A 40 -0.89 -1.57 3.68
C ALA A 40 -1.83 -2.30 4.65
N GLY A 41 -2.82 -3.00 4.10
CA GLY A 41 -3.77 -3.81 4.86
C GLY A 41 -3.10 -4.95 5.61
N LYS A 42 -3.74 -5.49 6.65
CA LYS A 42 -3.17 -6.53 7.52
C LYS A 42 -2.63 -7.75 6.73
N GLN A 43 -3.43 -8.29 5.81
CA GLN A 43 -3.05 -9.45 4.99
C GLN A 43 -1.78 -9.18 4.17
N GLN A 44 -1.67 -7.97 3.63
CA GLN A 44 -0.54 -7.54 2.82
C GLN A 44 0.73 -7.38 3.66
N LYS A 45 0.61 -6.75 4.84
CA LYS A 45 1.73 -6.67 5.80
C LYS A 45 2.24 -8.05 6.19
N ASP A 46 1.33 -9.00 6.44
CA ASP A 46 1.70 -10.38 6.77
C ASP A 46 2.37 -11.11 5.58
N ALA A 47 1.94 -10.84 4.35
CA ALA A 47 2.57 -11.35 3.13
C ALA A 47 3.98 -10.78 2.92
N VAL A 48 4.19 -9.49 3.18
CA VAL A 48 5.50 -8.83 3.15
C VAL A 48 6.43 -9.41 4.22
N ARG A 49 5.95 -9.58 5.45
CA ARG A 49 6.74 -10.21 6.54
C ARG A 49 7.17 -11.63 6.21
N SER A 50 6.25 -12.42 5.64
CA SER A 50 6.53 -13.81 5.24
C SER A 50 7.39 -13.92 3.97
N GLY A 51 7.52 -12.84 3.19
CA GLY A 51 8.27 -12.82 1.93
C GLY A 51 7.50 -13.37 0.73
N VAL A 52 6.18 -13.59 0.88
CA VAL A 52 5.28 -13.89 -0.24
C VAL A 52 5.12 -12.67 -1.16
N GLU A 53 5.13 -11.48 -0.56
CA GLU A 53 5.15 -10.20 -1.25
C GLU A 53 6.51 -9.53 -1.06
N ALA A 54 7.08 -9.01 -2.14
CA ALA A 54 8.38 -8.35 -2.09
C ALA A 54 8.33 -7.01 -1.34
N GLY A 55 7.18 -6.35 -1.39
CA GLY A 55 6.89 -5.08 -0.73
C GLY A 55 5.75 -4.36 -1.42
N ALA A 56 5.39 -3.20 -0.88
CA ALA A 56 4.30 -2.40 -1.39
C ALA A 56 4.50 -0.91 -1.16
N VAL A 57 3.73 -0.11 -1.88
CA VAL A 57 3.66 1.35 -1.69
C VAL A 57 2.47 1.67 -0.80
N SER A 58 2.73 2.21 0.39
CA SER A 58 1.69 2.76 1.27
C SER A 58 1.45 4.25 1.01
N GLN A 59 0.20 4.66 1.18
CA GLN A 59 -0.24 6.06 1.17
C GLN A 59 -0.26 6.62 2.60
N ASP A 60 -0.56 7.91 2.75
CA ASP A 60 -0.81 8.56 4.05
C ASP A 60 -2.30 8.89 4.24
N PRO A 61 -3.16 7.90 4.53
CA PRO A 61 -4.60 8.08 4.71
C PRO A 61 -4.93 9.06 5.85
N VAL A 62 -4.15 9.01 6.94
CA VAL A 62 -4.31 9.89 8.10
C VAL A 62 -3.97 11.33 7.70
N GLY A 63 -2.86 11.52 7.00
CA GLY A 63 -2.45 12.82 6.46
C GLY A 63 -3.44 13.38 5.44
N ILE A 64 -4.02 12.53 4.57
CA ILE A 64 -5.09 12.91 3.64
C ILE A 64 -6.30 13.44 4.42
N GLY A 65 -6.78 12.70 5.42
CA GLY A 65 -7.90 13.13 6.26
C GLY A 65 -7.63 14.45 6.99
N TYR A 66 -6.45 14.56 7.62
CA TYR A 66 -6.04 15.77 8.33
C TYR A 66 -5.96 16.99 7.41
N LYS A 67 -5.24 16.87 6.29
CA LYS A 67 -5.06 17.96 5.32
C LYS A 67 -6.38 18.35 4.67
N CYS A 68 -7.30 17.41 4.47
CA CYS A 68 -8.64 17.70 3.95
C CYS A 68 -9.43 18.61 4.93
N VAL A 69 -9.48 18.25 6.22
CA VAL A 69 -10.18 19.06 7.23
C VAL A 69 -9.49 20.41 7.44
N GLU A 70 -8.16 20.44 7.47
CA GLU A 70 -7.38 21.68 7.57
C GLU A 70 -7.68 22.62 6.40
N ALA A 71 -7.65 22.10 5.17
CA ALA A 71 -7.95 22.84 3.96
C ALA A 71 -9.38 23.40 3.98
N ALA A 72 -10.37 22.60 4.39
CA ALA A 72 -11.75 23.04 4.53
C ALA A 72 -11.90 24.17 5.56
N ALA A 73 -11.24 24.07 6.73
CA ALA A 73 -11.27 25.09 7.75
C ALA A 73 -10.63 26.42 7.29
N LYS A 74 -9.51 26.35 6.55
CA LYS A 74 -8.86 27.52 5.93
C LYS A 74 -9.77 28.18 4.89
N ALA A 75 -10.40 27.38 4.03
CA ALA A 75 -11.31 27.88 3.01
C ALA A 75 -12.51 28.63 3.60
N ILE A 76 -13.11 28.12 4.69
CA ILE A 76 -14.23 28.78 5.39
C ILE A 76 -13.83 30.15 5.96
N LYS A 77 -12.56 30.32 6.35
CA LYS A 77 -12.01 31.59 6.84
C LYS A 77 -11.59 32.56 5.72
N GLY A 78 -11.75 32.18 4.46
CA GLY A 78 -11.30 32.98 3.31
C GLY A 78 -9.78 32.95 3.09
N GLU A 79 -9.06 32.03 3.75
CA GLU A 79 -7.63 31.85 3.54
C GLU A 79 -7.36 31.15 2.19
N LYS A 80 -6.17 31.39 1.63
CA LYS A 80 -5.74 30.71 0.40
C LYS A 80 -5.39 29.25 0.69
N VAL A 81 -5.94 28.35 -0.12
CA VAL A 81 -5.65 26.91 -0.08
C VAL A 81 -5.00 26.50 -1.40
N PRO A 82 -3.92 25.69 -1.37
CA PRO A 82 -3.34 25.12 -2.59
C PRO A 82 -4.38 24.29 -3.37
N LYS A 83 -4.35 24.36 -4.71
CA LYS A 83 -5.23 23.55 -5.55
C LYS A 83 -4.95 22.05 -5.42
N ASN A 84 -3.69 21.69 -5.24
CA ASN A 84 -3.22 20.32 -5.07
C ASN A 84 -2.39 20.24 -3.79
N ILE A 85 -2.67 19.25 -2.96
CA ILE A 85 -1.92 18.97 -1.74
C ILE A 85 -1.36 17.55 -1.88
N ASP A 86 -0.04 17.43 -2.02
CA ASP A 86 0.64 16.14 -2.04
C ASP A 86 0.70 15.56 -0.62
N THR A 87 0.25 14.32 -0.47
CA THR A 87 0.25 13.58 0.80
C THR A 87 1.39 12.56 0.88
N GLY A 88 2.13 12.38 -0.21
CA GLY A 88 3.27 11.49 -0.28
C GLY A 88 2.87 10.01 -0.29
N PHE A 89 3.90 9.19 -0.36
CA PHE A 89 3.84 7.73 -0.34
C PHE A 89 5.13 7.20 0.27
N LYS A 90 5.11 5.95 0.77
CA LYS A 90 6.30 5.26 1.22
C LYS A 90 6.33 3.84 0.70
N TRP A 91 7.49 3.42 0.20
CA TRP A 91 7.75 2.01 -0.02
C TRP A 91 7.99 1.32 1.33
N TYR A 92 7.40 0.15 1.49
CA TYR A 92 7.73 -0.75 2.58
C TYR A 92 7.95 -2.18 2.11
N ASP A 93 8.87 -2.83 2.78
CA ASP A 93 9.23 -4.23 2.58
C ASP A 93 9.56 -4.88 3.93
N LYS A 94 10.06 -6.11 3.88
CA LYS A 94 10.40 -6.89 5.08
C LYS A 94 11.38 -6.18 6.02
N THR A 95 12.19 -5.25 5.53
CA THR A 95 13.21 -4.56 6.32
C THR A 95 12.65 -3.41 7.16
N ASN A 96 11.52 -2.81 6.75
CA ASN A 96 11.00 -1.59 7.36
C ASN A 96 9.50 -1.63 7.71
N VAL A 97 8.79 -2.73 7.42
CA VAL A 97 7.35 -2.89 7.69
C VAL A 97 6.98 -2.65 9.17
N ASP A 98 7.87 -2.94 10.10
CA ASP A 98 7.64 -2.74 11.54
C ASP A 98 8.30 -1.47 12.10
N SER A 99 8.85 -0.62 11.22
CA SER A 99 9.51 0.62 11.64
C SER A 99 8.49 1.62 12.22
N PRO A 100 8.90 2.46 13.19
CA PRO A 100 8.03 3.51 13.74
C PRO A 100 7.48 4.46 12.68
N GLU A 101 8.24 4.67 11.60
CA GLU A 101 7.88 5.55 10.49
C GLU A 101 6.78 5.01 9.59
N MET A 102 6.57 3.69 9.60
CA MET A 102 5.48 3.05 8.87
C MET A 102 4.19 3.05 9.68
N LYS A 103 4.24 2.96 11.02
CA LYS A 103 3.04 2.86 11.87
C LYS A 103 1.88 3.82 11.52
N PRO A 104 2.10 5.13 11.24
CA PRO A 104 1.01 6.04 10.88
C PRO A 104 0.37 5.75 9.52
N LEU A 105 1.08 5.02 8.67
CA LEU A 105 0.73 4.64 7.30
C LEU A 105 0.18 3.20 7.21
N LEU A 106 0.09 2.51 8.35
CA LEU A 106 -0.40 1.14 8.43
C LEU A 106 -1.77 1.15 9.11
N TYR A 107 -2.77 0.65 8.39
CA TYR A 107 -4.12 0.46 8.92
C TYR A 107 -4.07 -0.73 9.90
N ASP A 108 -4.29 -0.48 11.19
CA ASP A 108 -4.54 -1.50 12.23
C ASP A 108 -5.83 -1.16 12.96
#